data_AF-A0A401YYK8-F1
#
_entry.id   AF-A0A401YYK8-F1
#
_cell.length_a   1.000
_cell.length_b   1.000
_cell.length_c   1.000
_cell.angle_alpha   90.00
_cell.angle_beta   90.00
_cell.angle_gamma   90.00
#
_symmetry.space_group_name_H-M   'P 1'
#
loop_
_entity.id
_entity.type
_entity.pdbx_description
1 polymer ?
#
loop_
_entity_poly.entity_id
_entity_poly.type
_entity_poly.pdbx_seq_one_letter_code
_entity_poly.pdbx_strand_id
1 'polypeptide(L)'
;MAISGRPRALYQRIADRIRDEIVEGTLGPGARLPTEAEIAMEWDTTRSTAVQGLRVLINEGLIFSDRPRGHFVRARKPMVYRPQSEFRKRPLSPEMDNFLAQMAQEGREARQDIEVAVVSPSREVRERLRLTEDEPVVVRRRVRVIDNVPFNTNDSHFPLRLVQDSEIMRPADIPRGANVVLAELGYEQVRALDEIQVRMPTPAEADRLQLAPGTPVAVHLCTGYTQDGTPVRVVTNILPGDRHVITFERHKPPLDFPEPTIRPATAQDLDTVVELWEHAASWLRTRGIDQWQYPPRLERIKANIAQGECWIVEDGDVPIATITVDEHADGDFWRPDEAAEPALYVHRMVVRRDAGGSELGSSMLDWASQRASSQDKRWLRLDAWRDNRDLYAYYSERGFDHIRTVDLDKRRSGVLFQRAAGLVRNVGPKLALKTATPVEPM
;
A
#
# COMPACT_ATOMS: atom_id res chain seq x y z
N MET A 1 -19.07 -27.74 21.29
CA MET A 1 -19.92 -28.84 20.75
C MET A 1 -19.17 -29.49 19.62
N ALA A 2 -18.65 -30.70 19.82
CA ALA A 2 -18.01 -31.51 18.79
C ALA A 2 -19.10 -32.23 17.99
N ILE A 3 -19.12 -32.03 16.66
CA ILE A 3 -20.05 -32.73 15.77
C ILE A 3 -19.53 -34.16 15.58
N SER A 4 -20.40 -35.14 15.83
CA SER A 4 -20.14 -36.58 15.85
C SER A 4 -19.56 -37.10 14.52
N GLY A 5 -18.37 -37.71 14.61
CA GLY A 5 -17.62 -38.24 13.46
C GLY A 5 -18.19 -39.56 12.95
N ARG A 6 -18.94 -39.50 11.84
CA ARG A 6 -18.92 -40.61 10.88
C ARG A 6 -17.56 -40.59 10.18
N PRO A 7 -16.90 -41.74 9.95
CA PRO A 7 -15.68 -41.77 9.16
C PRO A 7 -15.95 -41.13 7.79
N ARG A 8 -15.06 -40.21 7.36
CA ARG A 8 -15.17 -39.54 6.05
C ARG A 8 -15.27 -40.59 4.94
N ALA A 9 -16.11 -40.33 3.94
CA ALA A 9 -16.30 -41.24 2.83
C ALA A 9 -14.98 -41.46 2.08
N LEU A 10 -14.81 -42.63 1.44
CA LEU A 10 -13.53 -43.03 0.85
C LEU A 10 -13.01 -42.05 -0.21
N TYR A 11 -13.90 -41.51 -1.05
CA TYR A 11 -13.53 -40.47 -2.02
C TYR A 11 -13.02 -39.17 -1.37
N GLN A 12 -13.52 -38.83 -0.18
CA GLN A 12 -13.05 -37.65 0.57
C GLN A 12 -11.67 -37.92 1.15
N ARG A 13 -11.41 -39.13 1.66
CA ARG A 13 -10.07 -39.52 2.14
C ARG A 13 -9.03 -39.53 1.02
N ILE A 14 -9.40 -39.97 -0.18
CA ILE A 14 -8.54 -39.90 -1.37
C ILE A 14 -8.20 -38.43 -1.68
N ALA A 15 -9.22 -37.55 -1.70
CA ALA A 15 -9.01 -36.13 -1.92
C ALA A 15 -8.15 -35.49 -0.81
N ASP A 16 -8.39 -35.83 0.45
CA ASP A 16 -7.62 -35.35 1.60
C ASP A 16 -6.14 -35.71 1.48
N ARG A 17 -5.80 -36.98 1.21
CA ARG A 17 -4.41 -37.39 1.04
C ARG A 17 -3.71 -36.60 -0.08
N ILE A 18 -4.31 -36.54 -1.26
CA ILE A 18 -3.69 -35.88 -2.41
C ILE A 18 -3.57 -34.36 -2.14
N ARG A 19 -4.54 -33.76 -1.45
CA ARG A 19 -4.45 -32.36 -1.02
C ARG A 19 -3.26 -32.15 -0.09
N ASP A 20 -3.08 -33.02 0.90
CA ASP A 20 -1.96 -32.94 1.83
C ASP A 20 -0.62 -33.09 1.09
N GLU A 21 -0.50 -34.05 0.16
CA GLU A 21 0.69 -34.22 -0.69
C GLU A 21 1.00 -32.98 -1.54
N ILE A 22 -0.01 -32.25 -2.02
CA ILE A 22 0.18 -30.99 -2.75
C ILE A 22 0.62 -29.85 -1.82
N VAL A 23 0.00 -29.75 -0.63
CA VAL A 23 0.30 -28.69 0.35
C VAL A 23 1.70 -28.85 0.94
N GLU A 24 2.10 -30.09 1.23
CA GLU A 24 3.44 -30.44 1.72
C GLU A 24 4.52 -30.35 0.64
N GLY A 25 4.12 -30.27 -0.64
CA GLY A 25 5.01 -30.13 -1.78
C GLY A 25 5.56 -31.45 -2.34
N THR A 26 5.13 -32.60 -1.80
CA THR A 26 5.42 -33.94 -2.34
C THR A 26 4.93 -34.06 -3.79
N LEU A 27 3.74 -33.55 -4.07
CA LEU A 27 3.23 -33.34 -5.42
C LEU A 27 3.38 -31.87 -5.84
N GLY A 28 4.50 -31.56 -6.48
CA GLY A 28 4.82 -30.21 -6.92
C GLY A 28 3.93 -29.68 -8.06
N PRO A 29 3.94 -28.35 -8.30
CA PRO A 29 3.28 -27.71 -9.43
C PRO A 29 3.55 -28.40 -10.78
N GLY A 30 2.49 -28.77 -11.51
CA GLY A 30 2.58 -29.45 -12.79
C GLY A 30 2.86 -30.95 -12.72
N ALA A 31 3.03 -31.53 -11.51
CA ALA A 31 3.20 -32.97 -11.35
C ALA A 31 1.97 -33.73 -11.84
N ARG A 32 2.20 -34.86 -12.51
CA ARG A 32 1.14 -35.76 -12.96
C ARG A 32 0.66 -36.61 -11.77
N LEU A 33 -0.65 -36.66 -11.56
CA LEU A 33 -1.26 -37.54 -10.57
C LEU A 33 -1.35 -38.98 -11.11
N PRO A 34 -1.42 -39.99 -10.21
CA PRO A 34 -1.78 -41.34 -10.59
C PRO A 34 -3.12 -41.38 -11.36
N THR A 35 -3.24 -42.33 -12.28
CA THR A 35 -4.45 -42.53 -13.08
C THR A 35 -5.62 -42.97 -12.20
N GLU A 36 -6.85 -42.78 -12.69
CA GLU A 36 -8.07 -43.21 -12.00
C GLU A 36 -8.05 -44.71 -11.65
N ALA A 37 -7.40 -45.54 -12.47
CA ALA A 37 -7.26 -46.98 -12.24
C ALA A 37 -6.21 -47.30 -11.16
N GLU A 38 -5.07 -46.60 -11.16
CA GLU A 38 -4.04 -46.74 -10.13
C GLU A 38 -4.56 -46.30 -8.76
N ILE A 39 -5.28 -45.18 -8.68
CA ILE A 39 -5.92 -44.72 -7.44
C ILE A 39 -6.95 -45.74 -6.95
N ALA A 40 -7.74 -46.30 -7.86
CA ALA A 40 -8.73 -47.33 -7.52
C ALA A 40 -8.07 -48.59 -6.95
N MET A 41 -6.97 -49.05 -7.55
CA MET A 41 -6.18 -50.18 -7.05
C MET A 41 -5.52 -49.89 -5.70
N GLU A 42 -4.86 -48.74 -5.55
CA GLU A 42 -4.13 -48.36 -4.33
C GLU A 42 -5.07 -48.28 -3.11
N TRP A 43 -6.30 -47.80 -3.31
CA TRP A 43 -7.28 -47.57 -2.24
C TRP A 43 -8.32 -48.68 -2.10
N ASP A 44 -8.14 -49.81 -2.82
CA ASP A 44 -9.10 -50.92 -2.88
C ASP A 44 -10.55 -50.43 -3.10
N THR A 45 -10.74 -49.65 -4.17
CA THR A 45 -12.02 -49.01 -4.47
C THR A 45 -12.39 -49.08 -5.95
N THR A 46 -13.58 -48.57 -6.28
CA THR A 46 -14.04 -48.50 -7.66
C THR A 46 -13.46 -47.28 -8.37
N ARG A 47 -13.27 -47.38 -9.69
CA ARG A 47 -12.87 -46.25 -10.54
C ARG A 47 -13.80 -45.04 -10.37
N SER A 48 -15.10 -45.25 -10.18
CA SER A 48 -16.06 -44.16 -9.93
C SER A 48 -15.75 -43.41 -8.63
N THR A 49 -15.30 -44.10 -7.58
CA THR A 49 -14.93 -43.49 -6.30
C THR A 49 -13.64 -42.68 -6.43
N ALA A 50 -12.65 -43.20 -7.17
CA ALA A 50 -11.43 -42.45 -7.49
C ALA A 50 -11.73 -41.18 -8.31
N VAL A 51 -12.56 -41.29 -9.35
CA VAL A 51 -13.04 -40.15 -10.15
C VAL A 51 -13.75 -39.12 -9.28
N GLN A 52 -14.57 -39.57 -8.33
CA GLN A 52 -15.27 -38.67 -7.40
C GLN A 52 -14.28 -37.91 -6.51
N GLY A 53 -13.24 -38.56 -6.00
CA GLY A 53 -12.18 -37.91 -5.21
C GLY A 53 -11.42 -36.86 -6.03
N LEU A 54 -11.01 -37.21 -7.25
CA LEU A 54 -10.36 -36.26 -8.17
C LEU A 54 -11.27 -35.07 -8.53
N ARG A 55 -12.58 -35.30 -8.69
CA ARG A 55 -13.55 -34.24 -8.97
C ARG A 55 -13.64 -33.22 -7.83
N VAL A 56 -13.51 -33.65 -6.57
CA VAL A 56 -13.42 -32.73 -5.44
C VAL A 56 -12.22 -31.80 -5.60
N LEU A 57 -11.04 -32.35 -5.89
CA LEU A 57 -9.81 -31.56 -6.07
C LEU A 57 -9.85 -30.61 -7.28
N ILE A 58 -10.52 -31.03 -8.37
CA ILE A 58 -10.78 -30.17 -9.53
C ILE A 58 -11.68 -29.00 -9.12
N ASN A 59 -12.76 -29.26 -8.39
CA ASN A 59 -13.68 -28.21 -7.94
C ASN A 59 -13.02 -27.26 -6.92
N GLU A 60 -12.06 -27.74 -6.14
CA GLU A 60 -11.21 -26.94 -5.25
C GLU A 60 -10.12 -26.14 -5.99
N GLY A 61 -9.92 -26.41 -7.29
CA GLY A 61 -8.92 -25.73 -8.11
C GLY A 61 -7.48 -26.17 -7.83
N LEU A 62 -7.26 -27.29 -7.12
CA LEU A 62 -5.93 -27.81 -6.79
C LEU A 62 -5.29 -28.55 -7.97
N ILE A 63 -6.12 -29.22 -8.76
CA ILE A 63 -5.70 -29.96 -9.96
C ILE A 63 -6.54 -29.56 -11.17
N PHE A 64 -6.09 -29.93 -12.36
CA PHE A 64 -6.86 -29.81 -13.59
C PHE A 64 -6.79 -31.12 -14.39
N SER A 65 -7.75 -31.30 -15.31
CA SER A 65 -7.77 -32.43 -16.23
C SER A 65 -7.32 -31.99 -17.61
N ASP A 66 -6.39 -32.74 -18.18
CA ASP A 66 -5.76 -32.47 -19.46
C ASP A 66 -5.87 -33.74 -20.30
N ARG A 67 -7.05 -33.97 -20.85
CA ARG A 67 -7.36 -35.21 -21.57
C ARG A 67 -6.66 -35.22 -22.93
N PRO A 68 -6.01 -36.33 -23.34
CA PRO A 68 -6.00 -37.66 -22.69
C PRO A 68 -4.83 -37.88 -21.70
N ARG A 69 -4.00 -36.87 -21.45
CA ARG A 69 -2.73 -36.98 -20.70
C ARG A 69 -2.90 -37.27 -19.20
N GLY A 70 -4.05 -36.90 -18.61
CA GLY A 70 -4.41 -37.28 -17.25
C GLY A 70 -4.79 -36.09 -16.36
N HIS A 71 -4.46 -36.18 -15.07
CA HIS A 71 -4.66 -35.11 -14.09
C HIS A 71 -3.31 -34.57 -13.63
N PHE A 72 -3.24 -33.26 -13.45
CA PHE A 72 -2.01 -32.56 -13.08
C PHE A 72 -2.25 -31.57 -11.95
N VAL A 73 -1.27 -31.43 -11.05
CA VAL A 73 -1.27 -30.38 -10.03
C VAL A 73 -1.23 -29.01 -10.72
N ARG A 74 -2.10 -28.10 -10.32
CA ARG A 74 -2.16 -26.77 -10.92
C ARG A 74 -0.88 -25.99 -10.60
N ALA A 75 -0.17 -25.55 -11.64
CA ALA A 75 0.97 -24.66 -11.47
C ALA A 75 0.51 -23.19 -11.43
N ARG A 76 0.68 -22.54 -10.28
CA ARG A 76 0.38 -21.11 -10.12
C ARG A 76 1.67 -20.31 -10.35
N LYS A 77 1.84 -19.75 -11.54
CA LYS A 77 2.84 -18.70 -11.82
C LYS A 77 2.12 -17.39 -12.09
N PRO A 78 1.47 -16.79 -11.08
CA PRO A 78 0.64 -15.64 -11.31
C PRO A 78 1.49 -14.40 -11.59
N MET A 79 1.04 -13.56 -12.52
CA MET A 79 1.66 -12.26 -12.76
C MET A 79 1.03 -11.19 -11.89
N VAL A 80 1.83 -10.16 -11.61
CA VAL A 80 1.40 -9.02 -10.81
C VAL A 80 0.60 -8.03 -11.66
N TYR A 81 -0.64 -7.77 -11.24
CA TYR A 81 -1.54 -6.75 -11.77
C TYR A 81 -1.60 -5.55 -10.82
N ARG A 82 -1.41 -4.34 -11.35
CA ARG A 82 -1.34 -3.07 -10.59
C ARG A 82 -2.32 -2.03 -11.15
N PRO A 83 -3.56 -1.98 -10.64
CA PRO A 83 -4.57 -0.98 -11.06
C PRO A 83 -4.05 0.46 -11.05
N GLN A 84 -3.31 0.84 -10.00
CA GLN A 84 -2.76 2.19 -9.77
C GLN A 84 -1.77 2.68 -10.84
N SER A 85 -1.36 1.82 -11.77
CA SER A 85 -0.44 2.21 -12.85
C SER A 85 -1.10 3.07 -13.91
N GLU A 86 -2.44 3.17 -13.93
CA GLU A 86 -3.18 3.93 -14.94
C GLU A 86 -2.87 5.44 -14.93
N PHE A 87 -2.53 6.01 -13.77
CA PHE A 87 -2.19 7.44 -13.63
C PHE A 87 -0.68 7.73 -13.48
N ARG A 88 0.20 6.73 -13.61
CA ARG A 88 1.65 6.97 -13.49
C ARG A 88 2.17 7.78 -14.68
N LYS A 89 3.05 8.77 -14.41
CA LYS A 89 3.78 9.52 -15.46
C LYS A 89 4.56 8.53 -16.33
N ARG A 90 4.23 8.49 -17.63
CA ARG A 90 4.88 7.63 -18.63
C ARG A 90 6.35 8.04 -18.83
N PRO A 91 7.27 7.10 -19.13
CA PRO A 91 8.50 7.44 -19.86
C PRO A 91 8.17 7.92 -21.28
N LEU A 92 9.07 8.74 -21.84
CA LEU A 92 8.94 9.50 -23.09
C LEU A 92 9.12 8.70 -24.40
N SER A 93 9.17 7.37 -24.39
CA SER A 93 9.31 6.57 -25.62
C SER A 93 7.98 5.91 -26.04
N PRO A 94 7.43 6.25 -27.22
CA PRO A 94 6.12 5.79 -27.66
C PRO A 94 6.19 4.46 -28.40
N GLU A 95 6.17 3.32 -27.70
CA GLU A 95 5.86 2.03 -28.34
C GLU A 95 5.17 1.06 -27.36
N MET A 96 3.96 0.60 -27.73
CA MET A 96 3.14 -0.47 -27.13
C MET A 96 2.36 -0.22 -25.82
N ASP A 97 1.19 -0.87 -25.74
CA ASP A 97 0.47 -1.17 -24.49
C ASP A 97 1.47 -1.75 -23.47
N ASN A 98 1.57 -1.16 -22.27
CA ASN A 98 2.51 -1.56 -21.19
C ASN A 98 2.57 -3.08 -20.99
N PHE A 99 1.45 -3.75 -21.21
CA PHE A 99 1.34 -5.20 -21.18
C PHE A 99 2.24 -5.91 -22.21
N LEU A 100 2.18 -5.54 -23.49
CA LEU A 100 2.95 -6.18 -24.55
C LEU A 100 4.46 -5.91 -24.38
N ALA A 101 4.83 -4.68 -24.01
CA ALA A 101 6.23 -4.31 -23.77
C ALA A 101 6.82 -5.07 -22.57
N GLN A 102 6.06 -5.19 -21.46
CA GLN A 102 6.49 -5.97 -20.31
C GLN A 102 6.69 -7.44 -20.66
N MET A 103 5.78 -8.04 -21.44
CA MET A 103 5.88 -9.45 -21.83
C MET A 103 7.05 -9.71 -22.78
N ALA A 104 7.32 -8.80 -23.71
CA ALA A 104 8.48 -8.89 -24.58
C ALA A 104 9.80 -8.83 -23.79
N GLN A 105 9.90 -7.98 -22.75
CA GLN A 105 11.07 -7.93 -21.86
C GLN A 105 11.24 -9.22 -21.04
N GLU A 106 10.14 -9.88 -20.69
CA GLU A 106 10.13 -11.17 -20.00
C GLU A 106 10.33 -12.36 -20.97
N GLY A 107 10.54 -12.12 -22.27
CA GLY A 107 10.77 -13.15 -23.29
C GLY A 107 9.53 -13.98 -23.65
N ARG A 108 8.33 -13.45 -23.39
CA ARG A 108 7.05 -14.15 -23.60
C ARG A 108 6.32 -13.64 -24.84
N GLU A 109 5.60 -14.51 -25.52
CA GLU A 109 4.82 -14.15 -26.69
C GLU A 109 3.46 -13.59 -26.25
N ALA A 110 3.20 -12.31 -26.50
CA ALA A 110 1.95 -11.67 -26.12
C ALA A 110 1.23 -11.08 -27.34
N ARG A 111 -0.09 -11.28 -27.39
CA ARG A 111 -0.98 -10.68 -28.39
C ARG A 111 -2.29 -10.24 -27.75
N GLN A 112 -3.05 -9.42 -28.47
CA GLN A 112 -4.38 -9.02 -28.05
C GLN A 112 -5.37 -9.07 -29.21
N ASP A 113 -6.56 -9.60 -28.95
CA ASP A 113 -7.69 -9.56 -29.87
C ASP A 113 -8.62 -8.42 -29.45
N ILE A 114 -8.95 -7.52 -30.38
CA ILE A 114 -9.75 -6.32 -30.12
C ILE A 114 -11.01 -6.34 -30.97
N GLU A 115 -12.17 -6.25 -30.33
CA GLU A 115 -13.47 -6.07 -30.95
C GLU A 115 -14.06 -4.73 -30.47
N VAL A 116 -14.71 -4.00 -31.38
CA VAL A 116 -15.42 -2.75 -31.04
C VAL A 116 -16.86 -2.85 -31.53
N ALA A 117 -17.80 -2.51 -30.66
CA ALA A 117 -19.22 -2.52 -30.98
C ALA A 117 -19.95 -1.36 -30.27
N VAL A 118 -21.01 -0.86 -30.90
CA VAL A 118 -22.00 -0.01 -30.23
C VAL A 118 -23.08 -0.92 -29.67
N VAL A 119 -23.34 -0.82 -28.37
CA VAL A 119 -24.28 -1.71 -27.67
C VAL A 119 -25.14 -0.93 -26.68
N SER A 120 -26.31 -1.47 -26.36
CA SER A 120 -27.03 -1.09 -25.14
C SER A 120 -26.22 -1.57 -23.92
N PRO A 121 -25.87 -0.69 -22.96
CA PRO A 121 -25.08 -1.08 -21.80
C PRO A 121 -25.87 -2.02 -20.87
N SER A 122 -25.15 -2.85 -20.11
CA SER A 122 -25.74 -3.55 -18.97
C SER A 122 -26.23 -2.54 -17.92
N ARG A 123 -27.13 -2.97 -17.02
CA ARG A 123 -27.60 -2.12 -15.90
C ARG A 123 -26.44 -1.51 -15.12
N GLU A 124 -25.43 -2.34 -14.84
CA GLU A 124 -24.25 -1.96 -14.08
C GLU A 124 -23.41 -0.87 -14.76
N VAL A 125 -23.18 -0.99 -16.07
CA VAL A 125 -22.44 0.01 -16.86
C VAL A 125 -23.26 1.29 -17.00
N ARG A 126 -24.58 1.17 -17.19
CA ARG A 126 -25.50 2.30 -17.31
C ARG A 126 -25.52 3.16 -16.04
N GLU A 127 -25.68 2.53 -14.88
CA GLU A 127 -25.69 3.20 -13.57
C GLU A 127 -24.37 3.93 -13.32
N ARG A 128 -23.22 3.29 -13.58
CA ARG A 128 -21.90 3.89 -13.38
C ARG A 128 -21.60 5.05 -14.33
N LEU A 129 -22.01 4.94 -15.58
CA LEU A 129 -21.89 6.01 -16.59
C LEU A 129 -22.99 7.07 -16.47
N ARG A 130 -23.94 6.93 -15.55
CA ARG A 130 -25.09 7.85 -15.35
C ARG A 130 -25.85 8.13 -16.66
N LEU A 131 -26.08 7.07 -17.43
CA LEU A 131 -26.77 7.14 -18.73
C LEU A 131 -28.28 7.00 -18.54
N THR A 132 -29.05 7.65 -19.42
CA THR A 132 -30.50 7.41 -19.57
C THR A 132 -30.76 6.01 -20.17
N GLU A 133 -32.02 5.54 -20.19
CA GLU A 133 -32.36 4.16 -20.62
C GLU A 133 -31.99 3.82 -22.07
N ASP A 134 -31.98 4.80 -22.96
CA ASP A 134 -31.75 4.58 -24.40
C ASP A 134 -30.35 4.98 -24.86
N GLU A 135 -29.52 5.55 -23.99
CA GLU A 135 -28.17 5.99 -24.34
C GLU A 135 -27.24 4.78 -24.61
N PRO A 136 -26.67 4.65 -25.83
CA PRO A 136 -25.78 3.57 -26.16
C PRO A 136 -24.34 3.84 -25.69
N VAL A 137 -23.58 2.76 -25.55
CA VAL A 137 -22.14 2.81 -25.29
C VAL A 137 -21.36 2.18 -26.43
N VAL A 138 -20.15 2.67 -26.63
CA VAL A 138 -19.12 1.96 -27.37
C VAL A 138 -18.42 1.04 -26.39
N VAL A 139 -18.37 -0.25 -26.69
CA VAL A 139 -17.57 -1.22 -25.95
C VAL A 139 -16.40 -1.69 -26.81
N ARG A 140 -15.20 -1.59 -26.24
CA ARG A 140 -13.98 -2.17 -26.79
C ARG A 140 -13.62 -3.40 -25.98
N ARG A 141 -13.88 -4.59 -26.53
CA ARG A 141 -13.62 -5.88 -25.88
C ARG A 141 -12.23 -6.35 -26.24
N ARG A 142 -11.43 -6.68 -25.24
CA ARG A 142 -10.07 -7.18 -25.44
C ARG A 142 -9.84 -8.49 -24.73
N VAL A 143 -9.19 -9.43 -25.41
CA VAL A 143 -8.62 -10.63 -24.79
C VAL A 143 -7.12 -10.54 -24.95
N ARG A 144 -6.41 -10.54 -23.81
CA ARG A 144 -4.95 -10.58 -23.79
C ARG A 144 -4.53 -12.04 -23.74
N VAL A 145 -3.64 -12.44 -24.63
CA VAL A 145 -3.14 -13.81 -24.74
C VAL A 145 -1.64 -13.78 -24.50
N ILE A 146 -1.15 -14.68 -23.65
CA ILE A 146 0.29 -14.86 -23.41
C ILE A 146 0.63 -16.34 -23.57
N ASP A 147 1.64 -16.64 -24.36
CA ASP A 147 2.09 -18.01 -24.69
C ASP A 147 0.90 -18.91 -25.10
N ASN A 148 0.03 -18.37 -25.98
CA ASN A 148 -1.21 -19.00 -26.45
C ASN A 148 -2.30 -19.26 -25.40
N VAL A 149 -2.18 -18.73 -24.19
CA VAL A 149 -3.19 -18.83 -23.14
C VAL A 149 -3.95 -17.51 -22.97
N PRO A 150 -5.29 -17.48 -23.10
CA PRO A 150 -6.12 -16.30 -22.85
C PRO A 150 -5.99 -15.81 -21.40
N PHE A 151 -5.12 -14.83 -21.17
CA PHE A 151 -4.66 -14.43 -19.86
C PHE A 151 -5.72 -13.65 -19.08
N ASN A 152 -6.25 -12.57 -19.64
CA ASN A 152 -7.32 -11.77 -19.03
C ASN A 152 -8.17 -11.08 -20.09
N THR A 153 -9.35 -10.62 -19.69
CA THR A 153 -10.15 -9.71 -20.53
C THR A 153 -10.01 -8.27 -20.05
N ASN A 154 -10.25 -7.34 -20.96
CA ASN A 154 -10.40 -5.92 -20.68
C ASN A 154 -11.49 -5.34 -21.60
N ASP A 155 -12.66 -5.08 -21.04
CA ASP A 155 -13.79 -4.54 -21.76
C ASP A 155 -13.99 -3.07 -21.33
N SER A 156 -13.72 -2.14 -22.24
CA SER A 156 -13.78 -0.69 -21.97
C SER A 156 -15.03 -0.08 -22.60
N HIS A 157 -15.90 0.50 -21.77
CA HIS A 157 -17.17 1.10 -22.17
C HIS A 157 -17.09 2.63 -22.10
N PHE A 158 -17.59 3.30 -23.13
CA PHE A 158 -17.61 4.75 -23.27
C PHE A 158 -18.99 5.19 -23.73
N PRO A 159 -19.59 6.26 -23.17
CA PRO A 159 -20.81 6.83 -23.74
C PRO A 159 -20.58 7.21 -25.20
N LEU A 160 -21.44 6.74 -26.13
CA LEU A 160 -21.22 6.94 -27.57
C LEU A 160 -21.07 8.43 -27.92
N ARG A 161 -21.91 9.28 -27.32
CA ARG A 161 -21.91 10.73 -27.51
C ARG A 161 -20.57 11.43 -27.22
N LEU A 162 -19.69 10.81 -26.43
CA LEU A 162 -18.39 11.38 -26.06
C LEU A 162 -17.27 11.00 -27.02
N VAL A 163 -17.38 9.85 -27.68
CA VAL A 163 -16.27 9.23 -28.42
C VAL A 163 -16.58 8.97 -29.89
N GLN A 164 -17.75 9.43 -30.36
CA GLN A 164 -18.13 9.34 -31.75
C GLN A 164 -17.04 9.95 -32.64
N ASP A 165 -16.79 9.30 -33.79
CA ASP A 165 -15.78 9.69 -34.79
C ASP A 165 -14.33 9.72 -34.31
N SER A 166 -14.04 9.18 -33.11
CA SER A 166 -12.67 9.11 -32.56
C SER A 166 -11.97 7.77 -32.85
N GLU A 167 -10.67 7.69 -32.54
CA GLU A 167 -9.89 6.44 -32.61
C GLU A 167 -10.46 5.31 -31.75
N ILE A 168 -11.23 5.63 -30.70
CA ILE A 168 -11.89 4.65 -29.81
C ILE A 168 -12.89 3.77 -30.58
N MET A 169 -13.46 4.27 -31.67
CA MET A 169 -14.39 3.53 -32.52
C MET A 169 -13.71 2.47 -33.41
N ARG A 170 -12.38 2.45 -33.49
CA ARG A 170 -11.64 1.57 -34.40
C ARG A 170 -11.24 0.24 -33.71
N PRO A 171 -11.44 -0.93 -34.36
CA PRO A 171 -11.02 -2.23 -33.86
C PRO A 171 -9.51 -2.45 -34.09
N ALA A 172 -8.70 -1.53 -33.58
CA ALA A 172 -7.25 -1.57 -33.67
C ALA A 172 -6.64 -1.01 -32.37
N ASP A 173 -5.35 -1.23 -32.17
CA ASP A 173 -4.64 -0.61 -31.07
C ASP A 173 -4.71 0.91 -31.10
N ILE A 174 -4.73 1.52 -29.91
CA ILE A 174 -4.53 2.97 -29.75
C ILE A 174 -3.18 3.15 -29.06
N PRO A 175 -2.08 3.38 -29.80
CA PRO A 175 -0.73 3.46 -29.23
C PRO A 175 -0.61 4.51 -28.13
N ARG A 176 -1.25 5.67 -28.33
CA ARG A 176 -1.32 6.76 -27.35
C ARG A 176 -2.22 6.46 -26.13
N GLY A 177 -3.04 5.42 -26.19
CA GLY A 177 -4.02 5.03 -25.16
C GLY A 177 -5.32 5.85 -25.20
N ALA A 178 -6.41 5.22 -24.78
CA ALA A 178 -7.75 5.82 -24.81
C ALA A 178 -7.90 7.06 -23.92
N ASN A 179 -7.16 7.15 -22.80
CA ASN A 179 -7.24 8.29 -21.88
C ASN A 179 -6.71 9.59 -22.53
N VAL A 180 -5.70 9.49 -23.41
CA VAL A 180 -5.20 10.64 -24.18
C VAL A 180 -6.22 11.07 -25.23
N VAL A 181 -6.92 10.12 -25.85
CA VAL A 181 -8.03 10.43 -26.79
C VAL A 181 -9.16 11.15 -26.07
N LEU A 182 -9.57 10.66 -24.89
CA LEU A 182 -10.59 11.33 -24.08
C LEU A 182 -10.17 12.75 -23.68
N ALA A 183 -8.93 12.96 -23.26
CA ALA A 183 -8.44 14.29 -22.90
C ALA A 183 -8.50 15.28 -24.07
N GLU A 184 -8.10 14.88 -25.28
CA GLU A 184 -8.19 15.74 -26.48
C GLU A 184 -9.63 16.03 -26.93
N LEU A 185 -10.58 15.14 -26.60
CA LEU A 185 -12.01 15.36 -26.81
C LEU A 185 -12.63 16.27 -25.73
N GLY A 186 -11.85 16.77 -24.76
CA GLY A 186 -12.31 17.62 -23.67
C GLY A 186 -12.80 16.85 -22.43
N TYR A 187 -12.53 15.55 -22.36
CA TYR A 187 -13.01 14.64 -21.33
C TYR A 187 -11.85 14.01 -20.53
N GLU A 188 -10.91 14.85 -20.10
CA GLU A 188 -9.74 14.41 -19.33
C GLU A 188 -10.14 13.69 -18.03
N GLN A 189 -9.69 12.45 -17.88
CA GLN A 189 -9.93 11.65 -16.67
C GLN A 189 -8.92 12.03 -15.58
N VAL A 190 -9.38 12.66 -14.51
CA VAL A 190 -8.54 13.09 -13.37
C VAL A 190 -8.73 12.23 -12.12
N ARG A 191 -9.82 11.46 -12.07
CA ARG A 191 -10.14 10.57 -10.95
C ARG A 191 -10.62 9.23 -11.48
N ALA A 192 -10.25 8.15 -10.81
CA ALA A 192 -10.87 6.84 -11.01
C ALA A 192 -11.37 6.26 -9.69
N LEU A 193 -12.38 5.40 -9.78
CA LEU A 193 -12.83 4.53 -8.71
C LEU A 193 -12.61 3.09 -9.14
N ASP A 194 -11.69 2.41 -8.46
CA ASP A 194 -11.41 0.99 -8.65
C ASP A 194 -12.19 0.16 -7.63
N GLU A 195 -12.95 -0.81 -8.10
CA GLU A 195 -13.69 -1.79 -7.31
C GLU A 195 -13.25 -3.20 -7.71
N ILE A 196 -12.90 -4.02 -6.72
CA ILE A 196 -12.49 -5.41 -6.96
C ILE A 196 -13.45 -6.34 -6.24
N GLN A 197 -14.12 -7.19 -7.00
CA GLN A 197 -14.98 -8.25 -6.50
C GLN A 197 -14.42 -9.61 -6.90
N VAL A 198 -14.43 -10.59 -6.00
CA VAL A 198 -14.05 -11.97 -6.31
C VAL A 198 -15.29 -12.84 -6.40
N ARG A 199 -15.42 -13.62 -7.47
CA ARG A 199 -16.54 -14.55 -7.70
C ARG A 199 -16.15 -15.69 -8.64
N MET A 200 -17.05 -16.65 -8.83
CA MET A 200 -16.92 -17.61 -9.93
C MET A 200 -17.19 -16.93 -11.29
N PRO A 201 -16.52 -17.38 -12.37
CA PRO A 201 -16.75 -16.87 -13.71
C PRO A 201 -18.17 -17.21 -14.21
N THR A 202 -18.70 -16.37 -15.09
CA THR A 202 -19.87 -16.72 -15.90
C THR A 202 -19.48 -17.72 -17.00
N PRO A 203 -20.43 -18.44 -17.63
CA PRO A 203 -20.10 -19.34 -18.74
C PRO A 203 -19.34 -18.65 -19.88
N ALA A 204 -19.77 -17.45 -20.28
CA ALA A 204 -19.12 -16.68 -21.33
C ALA A 204 -17.68 -16.28 -20.95
N GLU A 205 -17.42 -15.95 -19.68
CA GLU A 205 -16.06 -15.66 -19.19
C GLU A 205 -15.19 -16.91 -19.15
N ALA A 206 -15.75 -18.04 -18.71
CA ALA A 206 -15.05 -19.31 -18.66
C ALA A 206 -14.65 -19.77 -20.06
N ASP A 207 -15.53 -19.62 -21.06
CA ASP A 207 -15.24 -19.96 -22.45
C ASP A 207 -14.20 -19.00 -23.04
N ARG A 208 -14.40 -17.69 -22.86
CA ARG A 208 -13.52 -16.65 -23.42
C ARG A 208 -12.10 -16.69 -22.85
N LEU A 209 -11.95 -17.13 -21.60
CA LEU A 209 -10.66 -17.27 -20.92
C LEU A 209 -10.14 -18.71 -20.84
N GLN A 210 -10.88 -19.66 -21.42
CA GLN A 210 -10.60 -21.09 -21.38
C GLN A 210 -10.29 -21.58 -19.96
N LEU A 211 -11.16 -21.21 -19.00
CA LEU A 211 -10.94 -21.48 -17.58
C LEU A 211 -11.24 -22.93 -17.24
N ALA A 212 -10.30 -23.56 -16.54
CA ALA A 212 -10.57 -24.84 -15.89
C ALA A 212 -11.61 -24.66 -14.76
N PRO A 213 -12.44 -25.68 -14.48
CA PRO A 213 -13.34 -25.67 -13.33
C PRO A 213 -12.63 -25.33 -12.02
N GLY A 214 -13.37 -24.72 -11.09
CA GLY A 214 -12.82 -24.29 -9.79
C GLY A 214 -11.88 -23.08 -9.86
N THR A 215 -11.78 -22.39 -11.00
CA THR A 215 -10.96 -21.17 -11.13
C THR A 215 -11.83 -19.93 -10.87
N PRO A 216 -11.73 -19.26 -9.70
CA PRO A 216 -12.41 -18.00 -9.46
C PRO A 216 -11.78 -16.87 -10.30
N VAL A 217 -12.53 -15.79 -10.47
CA VAL A 217 -12.07 -14.57 -11.12
C VAL A 217 -12.18 -13.39 -10.16
N ALA A 218 -11.18 -12.51 -10.20
CA ALA A 218 -11.31 -11.16 -9.68
C ALA A 218 -11.82 -10.26 -10.81
N VAL A 219 -12.96 -9.63 -10.57
CA VAL A 219 -13.57 -8.62 -11.43
C VAL A 219 -13.06 -7.28 -10.96
N HIS A 220 -12.25 -6.62 -11.77
CA HIS A 220 -11.77 -5.27 -11.52
C HIS A 220 -12.56 -4.28 -12.39
N LEU A 221 -13.45 -3.54 -11.74
CA LEU A 221 -14.26 -2.48 -12.32
C LEU A 221 -13.60 -1.13 -12.03
N CYS A 222 -13.32 -0.36 -13.07
CA CYS A 222 -12.73 0.96 -12.94
C CYS A 222 -13.64 2.00 -13.62
N THR A 223 -14.14 2.97 -12.85
CA THR A 223 -14.92 4.09 -13.39
C THR A 223 -14.08 5.35 -13.42
N GLY A 224 -13.91 5.93 -14.61
CA GLY A 224 -13.17 7.16 -14.85
C GLY A 224 -14.05 8.40 -14.82
N TYR A 225 -13.59 9.45 -14.13
CA TYR A 225 -14.28 10.72 -13.98
C TYR A 225 -13.41 11.91 -14.41
N THR A 226 -14.06 12.89 -15.02
CA THR A 226 -13.52 14.23 -15.27
C THR A 226 -13.53 15.09 -13.99
N GLN A 227 -12.91 16.27 -14.07
CA GLN A 227 -12.78 17.21 -12.94
C GLN A 227 -14.13 17.67 -12.37
N ASP A 228 -15.15 17.84 -13.22
CA ASP A 228 -16.53 18.16 -12.84
C ASP A 228 -17.33 16.94 -12.33
N GLY A 229 -16.70 15.76 -12.26
CA GLY A 229 -17.32 14.54 -11.77
C GLY A 229 -18.19 13.79 -12.80
N THR A 230 -18.12 14.16 -14.08
CA THR A 230 -18.79 13.42 -15.18
C THR A 230 -18.10 12.07 -15.40
N PRO A 231 -18.82 10.93 -15.37
CA PRO A 231 -18.25 9.62 -15.69
C PRO A 231 -18.10 9.48 -17.21
N VAL A 232 -16.90 9.15 -17.66
CA VAL A 232 -16.55 9.12 -19.10
C VAL A 232 -16.18 7.73 -19.60
N ARG A 233 -15.88 6.81 -18.68
CA ARG A 233 -15.42 5.47 -19.00
C ARG A 233 -15.71 4.48 -17.87
N VAL A 234 -16.09 3.26 -18.22
CA VAL A 234 -16.14 2.11 -17.31
C VAL A 234 -15.35 0.95 -17.91
N VAL A 235 -14.35 0.46 -17.20
CA VAL A 235 -13.53 -0.69 -17.63
C VAL A 235 -13.86 -1.88 -16.74
N THR A 236 -14.15 -3.02 -17.36
CA THR A 236 -14.31 -4.32 -16.68
C THR A 236 -13.14 -5.22 -17.06
N ASN A 237 -12.33 -5.60 -16.09
CA ASN A 237 -11.29 -6.62 -16.26
C ASN A 237 -11.70 -7.90 -15.56
N ILE A 238 -11.63 -9.03 -16.25
CA ILE A 238 -11.77 -10.35 -15.65
C ILE A 238 -10.39 -10.97 -15.50
N LEU A 239 -9.97 -11.18 -14.26
CA LEU A 239 -8.63 -11.60 -13.87
C LEU A 239 -8.71 -13.00 -13.25
N PRO A 240 -8.34 -14.07 -13.97
CA PRO A 240 -8.34 -15.44 -13.41
C PRO A 240 -7.39 -15.57 -12.23
N GLY A 241 -7.88 -16.15 -11.13
CA GLY A 241 -7.14 -16.27 -9.88
C GLY A 241 -5.97 -17.25 -9.92
N ASP A 242 -5.89 -18.11 -10.95
CA ASP A 242 -4.77 -19.03 -11.15
C ASP A 242 -3.52 -18.36 -11.76
N ARG A 243 -3.68 -17.15 -12.30
CA ARG A 243 -2.61 -16.44 -13.02
C ARG A 243 -2.47 -14.95 -12.71
N HIS A 244 -3.25 -14.41 -11.76
CA HIS A 244 -3.16 -13.01 -11.32
C HIS A 244 -2.90 -12.87 -9.83
N VAL A 245 -2.00 -11.95 -9.47
CA VAL A 245 -1.90 -11.36 -8.14
C VAL A 245 -2.21 -9.87 -8.28
N ILE A 246 -3.21 -9.37 -7.55
CA ILE A 246 -3.49 -7.94 -7.52
C ILE A 246 -2.69 -7.30 -6.38
N THR A 247 -1.87 -6.30 -6.70
CA THR A 247 -1.02 -5.63 -5.70
C THR A 247 -1.27 -4.13 -5.66
N PHE A 248 -1.44 -3.62 -4.45
CA PHE A 248 -1.49 -2.19 -4.16
C PHE A 248 -0.32 -1.82 -3.26
N GLU A 249 0.29 -0.68 -3.55
CA GLU A 249 1.20 0.00 -2.65
C GLU A 249 0.47 1.25 -2.16
N ARG A 250 0.39 1.42 -0.84
CA ARG A 250 -0.31 2.55 -0.23
C ARG A 250 0.69 3.31 0.61
N HIS A 251 0.80 4.61 0.34
CA HIS A 251 1.50 5.54 1.20
C HIS A 251 0.48 6.23 2.10
N LYS A 252 0.87 6.57 3.32
CA LYS A 252 0.04 7.45 4.14
C LYS A 252 -0.08 8.78 3.37
N PRO A 253 -1.30 9.31 3.14
CA PRO A 253 -1.42 10.65 2.57
C PRO A 253 -0.69 11.64 3.49
N PRO A 254 0.00 12.66 2.94
CA PRO A 254 0.43 13.79 3.75
C PRO A 254 -0.80 14.41 4.44
N LEU A 255 -0.59 14.99 5.63
CA LEU A 255 -1.67 15.63 6.42
C LEU A 255 -2.51 16.57 5.54
N ASP A 256 -3.83 16.61 5.74
CA ASP A 256 -4.83 17.25 4.87
C ASP A 256 -4.78 18.80 4.86
N PHE A 257 -3.78 19.42 5.48
CA PHE A 257 -3.55 20.86 5.48
C PHE A 257 -2.19 21.22 4.86
N PRO A 258 -2.07 22.38 4.20
CA PRO A 258 -0.88 22.77 3.49
C PRO A 258 0.22 23.14 4.50
N GLU A 259 1.05 22.16 4.85
CA GLU A 259 2.19 22.30 5.78
C GLU A 259 1.78 22.51 7.26
N PRO A 260 2.01 21.54 8.16
CA PRO A 260 1.86 21.77 9.60
C PRO A 260 2.75 22.93 10.05
N THR A 261 2.30 23.67 11.05
CA THR A 261 3.02 24.84 11.56
C THR A 261 3.72 24.53 12.87
N ILE A 262 4.82 25.22 13.17
CA ILE A 262 5.56 25.10 14.43
C ILE A 262 5.65 26.46 15.11
N ARG A 263 5.45 26.52 16.43
CA ARG A 263 5.50 27.73 17.26
C ARG A 263 6.10 27.47 18.63
N PRO A 264 6.66 28.48 19.31
CA PRO A 264 7.06 28.32 20.71
C PRO A 264 5.82 27.99 21.56
N ALA A 265 6.01 27.10 22.53
CA ALA A 265 5.01 26.82 23.53
C ALA A 265 4.88 28.02 24.49
N THR A 266 3.66 28.27 24.96
CA THR A 266 3.31 29.27 25.96
C THR A 266 2.94 28.58 27.27
N ALA A 267 2.79 29.36 28.35
CA ALA A 267 2.32 28.81 29.63
C ALA A 267 0.96 28.10 29.54
N GLN A 268 0.13 28.45 28.56
CA GLN A 268 -1.18 27.81 28.32
C GLN A 268 -1.04 26.41 27.69
N ASP A 269 0.10 26.10 27.06
CA ASP A 269 0.34 24.82 26.39
C ASP A 269 0.83 23.73 27.35
N LEU A 270 1.01 24.01 28.65
CA LEU A 270 1.54 23.03 29.61
C LEU A 270 0.74 21.73 29.62
N ASP A 271 -0.59 21.84 29.75
CA ASP A 271 -1.47 20.66 29.79
C ASP A 271 -1.45 19.91 28.46
N THR A 272 -1.34 20.62 27.33
CA THR A 272 -1.20 20.01 26.00
C THR A 272 0.10 19.21 25.87
N VAL A 273 1.23 19.76 26.33
CA VAL A 273 2.53 19.05 26.30
C VAL A 273 2.47 17.80 27.16
N VAL A 274 1.85 17.89 28.34
CA VAL A 274 1.66 16.75 29.25
C VAL A 274 0.77 15.69 28.61
N GLU A 275 -0.37 16.07 28.03
CA GLU A 275 -1.29 15.16 27.34
C GLU A 275 -0.62 14.41 26.19
N LEU A 276 0.10 15.13 25.32
CA LEU A 276 0.85 14.53 24.21
C LEU A 276 1.85 13.48 24.72
N TRP A 277 2.58 13.82 25.79
CA TRP A 277 3.55 12.94 26.41
C TRP A 277 2.87 11.69 27.03
N GLU A 278 1.78 11.86 27.77
CA GLU A 278 1.04 10.76 28.41
C GLU A 278 0.44 9.80 27.39
N HIS A 279 -0.12 10.34 26.30
CA HIS A 279 -0.61 9.55 25.17
C HIS A 279 0.51 8.73 24.52
N ALA A 280 1.70 9.31 24.33
CA ALA A 280 2.84 8.60 23.79
C ALA A 280 3.37 7.51 24.75
N ALA A 281 3.45 7.80 26.05
CA ALA A 281 3.85 6.83 27.07
C ALA A 281 2.87 5.65 27.14
N SER A 282 1.56 5.92 27.08
CA SER A 282 0.51 4.88 27.03
C SER A 282 0.66 3.98 25.81
N TRP A 283 0.90 4.57 24.63
CA TRP A 283 1.11 3.80 23.40
C TRP A 283 2.37 2.94 23.45
N LEU A 284 3.50 3.46 23.93
CA LEU A 284 4.75 2.71 24.10
C LEU A 284 4.55 1.49 25.00
N ARG A 285 3.74 1.63 26.07
CA ARG A 285 3.35 0.52 26.95
C ARG A 285 2.62 -0.59 26.18
N THR A 286 1.71 -0.26 25.26
CA THR A 286 1.01 -1.27 24.44
C THR A 286 1.95 -2.08 23.53
N ARG A 287 3.13 -1.55 23.24
CA ARG A 287 4.20 -2.21 22.47
C ARG A 287 5.20 -2.97 23.34
N GLY A 288 5.02 -2.99 24.67
CA GLY A 288 5.97 -3.57 25.61
C GLY A 288 7.26 -2.75 25.77
N ILE A 289 7.25 -1.46 25.40
CA ILE A 289 8.40 -0.56 25.50
C ILE A 289 8.29 0.25 26.79
N ASP A 290 9.25 0.07 27.70
CA ASP A 290 9.29 0.74 29.02
C ASP A 290 9.81 2.19 28.94
N GLN A 291 9.61 2.88 27.82
CA GLN A 291 9.98 4.27 27.65
C GLN A 291 8.89 5.15 28.25
N TRP A 292 9.30 6.12 29.09
CA TRP A 292 8.40 7.11 29.71
C TRP A 292 7.35 6.53 30.68
N GLN A 293 7.63 5.40 31.33
CA GLN A 293 6.71 4.79 32.30
C GLN A 293 6.90 5.35 33.72
N TYR A 294 6.91 6.68 33.86
CA TYR A 294 7.05 7.42 35.13
C TYR A 294 6.38 8.80 35.02
N PRO A 295 5.92 9.44 36.11
CA PRO A 295 5.21 10.71 36.01
C PRO A 295 6.00 11.83 35.29
N PRO A 296 5.36 12.66 34.46
CA PRO A 296 6.03 13.77 33.78
C PRO A 296 6.58 14.77 34.79
N ARG A 297 7.81 15.25 34.58
CA ARG A 297 8.47 16.22 35.46
C ARG A 297 7.93 17.63 35.18
N LEU A 298 6.76 17.95 35.73
CA LEU A 298 6.02 19.17 35.46
C LEU A 298 6.85 20.46 35.61
N GLU A 299 7.62 20.58 36.68
CA GLU A 299 8.45 21.77 36.92
C GLU A 299 9.53 21.96 35.86
N ARG A 300 10.09 20.87 35.32
CA ARG A 300 11.04 20.95 34.21
C ARG A 300 10.36 21.37 32.92
N ILE A 301 9.18 20.82 32.60
CA ILE A 301 8.40 21.21 31.43
C ILE A 301 8.03 22.71 31.49
N LYS A 302 7.53 23.17 32.65
CA LYS A 302 7.25 24.60 32.88
C LYS A 302 8.48 25.48 32.67
N ALA A 303 9.64 25.09 33.20
CA ALA A 303 10.88 25.84 33.02
C ALA A 303 11.27 25.98 31.54
N ASN A 304 11.21 24.88 30.76
CA ASN A 304 11.56 24.92 29.34
C ASN A 304 10.56 25.74 28.51
N ILE A 305 9.28 25.73 28.87
CA ILE A 305 8.27 26.61 28.26
C ILE A 305 8.62 28.08 28.56
N ALA A 306 8.90 28.41 29.83
CA ALA A 306 9.26 29.77 30.23
C ALA A 306 10.56 30.28 29.58
N GLN A 307 11.49 29.38 29.29
CA GLN A 307 12.76 29.68 28.60
C GLN A 307 12.64 29.72 27.06
N GLY A 308 11.46 29.41 26.50
CA GLY A 308 11.25 29.39 25.05
C GLY A 308 11.93 28.20 24.33
N GLU A 309 12.22 27.13 25.07
CA GLU A 309 12.91 25.94 24.58
C GLU A 309 11.94 24.85 24.11
N CYS A 310 10.67 24.90 24.55
CA CYS A 310 9.63 23.98 24.12
C CYS A 310 8.83 24.54 22.94
N TRP A 311 8.56 23.70 21.94
CA TRP A 311 7.87 24.04 20.71
C TRP A 311 6.70 23.08 20.47
N ILE A 312 5.61 23.62 19.92
CA ILE A 312 4.40 22.88 19.53
C ILE A 312 4.31 22.87 18.00
N VAL A 313 3.98 21.71 17.44
CA VAL A 313 3.57 21.56 16.05
C VAL A 313 2.06 21.42 15.99
N GLU A 314 1.43 22.22 15.14
CA GLU A 314 -0.01 22.28 14.96
C GLU A 314 -0.41 21.89 13.54
N ASP A 315 -1.52 21.17 13.43
CA ASP A 315 -2.27 20.99 12.19
C ASP A 315 -3.48 21.90 12.24
N GLY A 316 -3.42 23.02 11.50
CA GLY A 316 -4.31 24.16 11.75
C GLY A 316 -4.11 24.75 13.15
N ASP A 317 -5.09 24.54 14.03
CA ASP A 317 -5.05 24.93 15.45
C ASP A 317 -5.02 23.72 16.40
N VAL A 318 -4.80 22.51 15.87
CA VAL A 318 -4.77 21.27 16.64
C VAL A 318 -3.33 20.88 16.95
N PRO A 319 -2.90 20.82 18.22
CA PRO A 319 -1.58 20.34 18.60
C PRO A 319 -1.39 18.86 18.25
N ILE A 320 -0.38 18.56 17.45
CA ILE A 320 -0.09 17.21 16.95
C ILE A 320 1.32 16.72 17.29
N ALA A 321 2.23 17.59 17.74
CA ALA A 321 3.54 17.17 18.23
C ALA A 321 4.18 18.24 19.13
N THR A 322 5.20 17.84 19.88
CA THR A 322 6.05 18.73 20.68
C THR A 322 7.52 18.32 20.57
N ILE A 323 8.41 19.31 20.61
CA ILE A 323 9.86 19.12 20.68
C ILE A 323 10.46 20.14 21.63
N THR A 324 11.38 19.72 22.50
CA THR A 324 12.21 20.66 23.28
C THR A 324 13.60 20.71 22.67
N VAL A 325 14.12 21.93 22.48
CA VAL A 325 15.47 22.17 21.96
C VAL A 325 16.15 23.23 22.81
N ASP A 326 17.26 22.87 23.45
CA ASP A 326 18.02 23.74 24.35
C ASP A 326 19.54 23.58 24.17
N GLU A 327 20.35 24.32 24.95
CA GLU A 327 21.81 24.20 24.96
C GLU A 327 22.33 23.28 26.09
N HIS A 328 21.44 22.61 26.81
CA HIS A 328 21.80 21.88 28.01
C HIS A 328 22.33 20.47 27.71
N ALA A 329 23.65 20.33 27.74
CA ALA A 329 24.31 19.04 27.75
C ALA A 329 24.14 18.35 29.11
N ASP A 330 23.36 17.25 29.16
CA ASP A 330 23.24 16.44 30.38
C ASP A 330 24.60 15.82 30.76
N GLY A 331 25.19 16.26 31.86
CA GLY A 331 26.53 15.86 32.30
C GLY A 331 26.67 14.38 32.67
N ASP A 332 25.57 13.67 32.89
CA ASP A 332 25.58 12.22 33.04
C ASP A 332 25.93 11.53 31.71
N PHE A 333 25.55 12.14 30.59
CA PHE A 333 25.68 11.56 29.26
C PHE A 333 26.80 12.16 28.44
N TRP A 334 26.96 13.47 28.44
CA TRP A 334 27.87 14.23 27.58
C TRP A 334 29.14 14.62 28.33
N ARG A 335 30.30 14.34 27.74
CA ARG A 335 31.59 14.64 28.39
C ARG A 335 31.85 16.15 28.38
N PRO A 336 32.65 16.69 29.30
CA PRO A 336 32.93 18.13 29.35
C PRO A 336 33.51 18.72 28.05
N ASP A 337 34.37 17.96 27.35
CA ASP A 337 34.92 18.35 26.06
C ASP A 337 33.87 18.41 24.96
N GLU A 338 32.90 17.49 24.97
CA GLU A 338 31.78 17.48 24.04
C GLU A 338 30.77 18.58 24.37
N ALA A 339 30.46 18.78 25.64
CA ALA A 339 29.56 19.84 26.10
C ALA A 339 30.08 21.24 25.79
N ALA A 340 31.40 21.40 25.64
CA ALA A 340 32.03 22.64 25.20
C ALA A 340 31.90 22.89 23.69
N GLU A 341 31.57 21.87 22.89
CA GLU A 341 31.31 22.07 21.46
C GLU A 341 29.97 22.78 21.24
N PRO A 342 29.89 23.71 20.27
CA PRO A 342 28.67 24.45 20.03
C PRO A 342 27.59 23.52 19.45
N ALA A 343 26.58 23.21 20.27
CA ALA A 343 25.52 22.27 19.92
C ALA A 343 24.15 22.71 20.48
N LEU A 344 23.07 22.25 19.83
CA LEU A 344 21.73 22.17 20.45
C LEU A 344 21.38 20.72 20.76
N TYR A 345 20.57 20.53 21.80
CA TYR A 345 20.13 19.23 22.28
C TYR A 345 18.61 19.07 22.14
N VAL A 346 18.18 17.98 21.51
CA VAL A 346 16.77 17.63 21.36
C VAL A 346 16.34 16.75 22.51
N HIS A 347 15.27 17.15 23.18
CA HIS A 347 14.65 16.42 24.28
C HIS A 347 13.14 16.29 24.08
N ARG A 348 12.56 15.23 24.64
CA ARG A 348 11.10 15.02 24.75
C ARG A 348 10.37 15.31 23.44
N MET A 349 10.90 14.77 22.34
CA MET A 349 10.23 14.83 21.05
C MET A 349 9.07 13.83 21.02
N VAL A 350 7.85 14.32 20.83
CA VAL A 350 6.63 13.51 20.82
C VAL A 350 5.80 13.85 19.60
N VAL A 351 5.30 12.84 18.88
CA VAL A 351 4.33 13.00 17.79
C VAL A 351 3.05 12.25 18.15
N ARG A 352 1.90 12.91 18.04
CA ARG A 352 0.58 12.33 18.31
C ARG A 352 0.33 11.17 17.36
N ARG A 353 -0.35 10.12 17.85
CA ARG A 353 -0.41 8.84 17.13
C ARG A 353 -1.18 8.90 15.82
N ASP A 354 -2.25 9.68 15.75
CA ASP A 354 -3.03 9.93 14.53
C ASP A 354 -2.19 10.67 13.46
N ALA A 355 -1.31 11.57 13.89
CA ALA A 355 -0.27 12.15 13.05
C ALA A 355 0.87 11.16 12.73
N GLY A 356 1.11 10.13 13.56
CA GLY A 356 2.19 9.15 13.38
C GLY A 356 2.20 8.43 12.02
N GLY A 357 3.40 8.32 11.41
CA GLY A 357 3.60 7.78 10.06
C GLY A 357 3.54 8.82 8.93
N SER A 358 3.39 10.11 9.25
CA SER A 358 3.51 11.23 8.31
C SER A 358 4.94 11.77 8.18
N GLU A 359 5.94 11.09 8.74
CA GLU A 359 7.33 11.57 8.79
C GLU A 359 7.53 12.92 9.51
N LEU A 360 6.54 13.36 10.30
CA LEU A 360 6.59 14.62 11.06
C LEU A 360 7.79 14.72 12.01
N GLY A 361 8.16 13.60 12.65
CA GLY A 361 9.35 13.56 13.50
C GLY A 361 10.64 13.83 12.71
N SER A 362 10.71 13.45 11.42
CA SER A 362 11.84 13.82 10.56
C SER A 362 11.85 15.32 10.31
N SER A 363 10.69 15.91 10.03
CA SER A 363 10.57 17.36 9.82
C SER A 363 10.95 18.17 11.05
N MET A 364 10.58 17.70 12.25
CA MET A 364 10.93 18.34 13.51
C MET A 364 12.45 18.32 13.76
N LEU A 365 13.13 17.22 13.41
CA LEU A 365 14.60 17.13 13.49
C LEU A 365 15.29 18.03 12.45
N ASP A 366 14.73 18.12 11.24
CA ASP A 366 15.19 19.03 10.20
C ASP A 366 15.06 20.49 10.63
N TRP A 367 13.91 20.87 11.21
CA TRP A 367 13.70 22.19 11.81
C TRP A 367 14.69 22.48 12.95
N ALA A 368 14.90 21.54 13.87
CA ALA A 368 15.86 21.70 14.97
C ALA A 368 17.30 21.85 14.46
N SER A 369 17.65 21.15 13.37
CA SER A 369 18.97 21.22 12.76
C SER A 369 19.21 22.55 12.05
N GLN A 370 18.21 23.09 11.37
CA GLN A 370 18.25 24.45 10.81
C GLN A 370 18.35 25.51 11.90
N ARG A 371 17.61 25.34 13.01
CA ARG A 371 17.71 26.23 14.18
C ARG A 371 19.11 26.23 14.78
N ALA A 372 19.72 25.04 14.97
CA ALA A 372 21.09 24.92 15.44
C ALA A 372 22.06 25.69 14.53
N SER A 373 21.92 25.55 13.21
CA SER A 373 22.74 26.28 12.24
C SER A 373 22.53 27.79 12.30
N SER A 374 21.30 28.26 12.49
CA SER A 374 20.98 29.70 12.60
C SER A 374 21.52 30.35 13.89
N GLN A 375 21.92 29.53 14.86
CA GLN A 375 22.52 29.95 16.13
C GLN A 375 24.02 29.62 16.18
N ASP A 376 24.65 29.47 15.02
CA ASP A 376 26.08 29.17 14.85
C ASP A 376 26.53 27.91 15.60
N LYS A 377 25.61 26.97 15.84
CA LYS A 377 25.96 25.67 16.41
C LYS A 377 26.51 24.76 15.33
N ARG A 378 27.47 23.93 15.71
CA ARG A 378 28.08 22.91 14.85
C ARG A 378 27.25 21.63 14.81
N TRP A 379 26.62 21.27 15.93
CA TRP A 379 25.95 19.99 16.09
C TRP A 379 24.49 20.13 16.54
N LEU A 380 23.65 19.21 16.07
CA LEU A 380 22.40 18.85 16.71
C LEU A 380 22.58 17.48 17.38
N ARG A 381 22.28 17.38 18.67
CA ARG A 381 22.54 16.21 19.50
C ARG A 381 21.27 15.71 20.18
N LEU A 382 21.23 14.42 20.48
CA LEU A 382 20.15 13.82 21.25
C LEU A 382 20.61 12.54 21.96
N ASP A 383 19.89 12.19 23.01
CA ASP A 383 19.96 10.91 23.68
C ASP A 383 18.68 10.09 23.46
N ALA A 384 18.83 8.81 23.17
CA ALA A 384 17.73 7.89 22.92
C ALA A 384 17.68 6.74 23.94
N TRP A 385 16.49 6.14 24.05
CA TRP A 385 16.20 5.03 24.94
C TRP A 385 16.98 3.78 24.54
N ARG A 386 17.71 3.16 25.49
CA ARG A 386 18.62 2.03 25.20
C ARG A 386 17.90 0.78 24.69
N ASP A 387 16.73 0.50 25.23
CA ASP A 387 15.97 -0.71 24.90
C ASP A 387 15.10 -0.56 23.64
N ASN A 388 14.99 0.65 23.08
CA ASN A 388 14.18 0.91 21.89
C ASN A 388 15.06 0.91 20.63
N ARG A 389 15.36 -0.30 20.13
CA ARG A 389 16.25 -0.50 18.97
C ARG A 389 15.75 0.15 17.69
N ASP A 390 14.44 0.33 17.53
CA ASP A 390 13.85 1.00 16.36
C ASP A 390 14.32 2.46 16.25
N LEU A 391 14.63 3.12 17.37
CA LEU A 391 15.17 4.48 17.37
C LEU A 391 16.56 4.58 16.73
N TYR A 392 17.35 3.52 16.75
CA TYR A 392 18.71 3.53 16.21
C TYR A 392 18.67 3.66 14.69
N ALA A 393 17.86 2.82 14.04
CA ALA A 393 17.61 2.89 12.61
C ALA A 393 16.97 4.24 12.24
N TYR A 394 15.95 4.64 13.01
CA TYR A 394 15.24 5.90 12.79
C TYR A 394 16.18 7.12 12.75
N TYR A 395 17.08 7.27 13.74
CA TYR A 395 18.00 8.41 13.77
C TYR A 395 19.11 8.30 12.72
N SER A 396 19.63 7.10 12.47
CA SER A 396 20.68 6.88 11.46
C SER A 396 20.19 7.23 10.05
N GLU A 397 18.99 6.79 9.67
CA GLU A 397 18.35 7.17 8.40
C GLU A 397 18.17 8.69 8.28
N ARG A 398 17.93 9.36 9.41
CA ARG A 398 17.76 10.82 9.50
C ARG A 398 19.08 11.59 9.62
N GLY A 399 20.21 10.92 9.36
CA GLY A 399 21.52 11.54 9.23
C GLY A 399 22.21 11.83 10.55
N PHE A 400 21.84 11.13 11.61
CA PHE A 400 22.59 11.13 12.85
C PHE A 400 23.62 10.00 12.86
N ASP A 401 24.82 10.35 13.27
CA ASP A 401 25.88 9.41 13.60
C ASP A 401 25.75 8.98 15.06
N HIS A 402 25.89 7.67 15.30
CA HIS A 402 25.97 7.13 16.65
C HIS A 402 27.35 7.45 17.26
N ILE A 403 27.36 8.09 18.43
CA ILE A 403 28.61 8.45 19.14
C ILE A 403 29.02 7.33 20.08
N ARG A 404 28.12 6.99 21.02
CA ARG A 404 28.33 5.96 22.05
C ARG A 404 27.02 5.58 22.72
N THR A 405 27.08 4.51 23.49
CA THR A 405 26.02 4.15 24.45
C THR A 405 26.58 4.25 25.86
N VAL A 406 25.96 5.08 26.70
CA VAL A 406 26.27 5.23 28.12
C VAL A 406 25.28 4.39 28.92
N ASP A 407 25.79 3.49 29.75
CA ASP A 407 24.99 2.69 30.67
C ASP A 407 25.16 3.22 32.10
N LEU A 408 24.14 3.90 32.61
CA LEU A 408 24.10 4.36 34.00
C LEU A 408 22.98 3.65 34.75
N ASP A 409 23.27 3.27 35.98
CA ASP A 409 22.28 2.73 36.89
C ASP A 409 21.11 3.72 37.04
N LYS A 410 19.87 3.21 36.94
CA LYS A 410 18.61 3.98 37.00
C LYS A 410 18.36 4.99 35.86
N ARG A 411 19.22 5.11 34.84
CA ARG A 411 18.97 5.92 33.64
C ARG A 411 18.78 5.02 32.42
N ARG A 412 17.57 4.99 31.88
CA ARG A 412 17.20 4.14 30.74
C ARG A 412 17.51 4.76 29.36
N SER A 413 17.65 6.08 29.29
CA SER A 413 18.26 6.75 28.12
C SER A 413 19.79 6.59 28.17
N GLY A 414 20.46 6.71 27.03
CA GLY A 414 21.92 6.66 26.98
C GLY A 414 22.53 6.39 25.62
N VAL A 415 21.74 6.20 24.56
CA VAL A 415 22.27 6.05 23.20
C VAL A 415 22.44 7.43 22.59
N LEU A 416 23.68 7.87 22.39
CA LEU A 416 23.98 9.25 22.02
C LEU A 416 24.19 9.37 20.52
N PHE A 417 23.56 10.37 19.93
CA PHE A 417 23.58 10.65 18.51
C PHE A 417 23.95 12.10 18.26
N GLN A 418 24.66 12.37 17.17
CA GLN A 418 24.86 13.73 16.66
C GLN A 418 24.68 13.80 15.15
N ARG A 419 24.31 14.97 14.69
CA ARG A 419 24.20 15.31 13.26
C ARG A 419 24.74 16.72 13.05
N ALA A 420 25.36 16.96 11.89
CA ALA A 420 25.80 18.30 11.52
C ALA A 420 24.61 19.27 11.53
N ALA A 421 24.76 20.42 12.19
CA ALA A 421 23.78 21.49 12.13
C ALA A 421 23.59 21.96 10.67
N GLY A 422 22.35 22.26 10.30
CA GLY A 422 22.00 22.68 8.94
C GLY A 422 21.80 21.54 7.93
N LEU A 423 22.13 20.29 8.27
CA LEU A 423 21.72 19.15 7.44
C LEU A 423 20.19 19.10 7.39
N VAL A 424 19.60 18.69 6.26
CA VAL A 424 18.14 18.53 6.10
C VAL A 424 17.90 17.28 5.26
N ARG A 425 16.93 16.44 5.64
CA ARG A 425 16.58 15.21 4.89
C ARG A 425 15.36 15.39 3.98
N ASN A 426 14.45 16.32 4.29
CA ASN A 426 13.24 16.59 3.52
C ASN A 426 12.37 15.35 3.26
N VAL A 427 12.31 14.45 4.25
CA VAL A 427 11.52 13.20 4.16
C VAL A 427 10.06 13.42 4.59
N GLY A 428 9.81 14.32 5.54
CA GLY A 428 8.48 14.64 6.03
C GLY A 428 7.89 15.93 5.45
N PRO A 429 6.67 16.32 5.89
CA PRO A 429 6.03 17.55 5.45
C PRO A 429 6.87 18.77 5.85
N LYS A 430 6.83 19.82 5.06
CA LYS A 430 7.50 21.08 5.42
C LYS A 430 6.82 21.68 6.64
N LEU A 431 7.62 22.17 7.60
CA LEU A 431 7.14 22.86 8.80
C LEU A 431 7.28 24.37 8.59
N ALA A 432 6.16 25.08 8.62
CA ALA A 432 6.14 26.54 8.56
C ALA A 432 6.17 27.14 9.97
N LEU A 433 6.93 28.21 10.19
CA LEU A 433 6.91 28.92 11.48
C LEU A 433 5.59 29.71 11.59
N LYS A 434 4.76 29.45 12.62
CA LYS A 434 3.55 30.25 12.88
C LYS A 434 3.99 31.56 13.52
N THR A 435 4.05 32.63 12.73
CA THR A 435 4.28 33.99 13.24
C THR A 435 3.05 34.43 14.04
N ALA A 436 3.24 34.94 15.26
CA ALA A 436 2.12 35.45 16.06
C ALA A 436 1.35 36.52 15.27
N THR A 437 0.03 36.40 15.20
CA THR A 437 -0.83 37.47 14.72
C THR A 437 -0.62 38.69 15.62
N PRO A 438 -0.34 39.89 15.09
CA PRO A 438 -0.27 41.10 15.92
C PRO A 438 -1.61 41.26 16.64
N VAL A 439 -1.58 41.29 17.97
CA VAL A 439 -2.73 41.73 18.75
C VAL A 439 -2.89 43.21 18.45
N GLU A 440 -3.94 43.59 17.71
CA GLU A 440 -4.29 45.00 17.55
C GLU A 440 -4.52 45.60 18.95
N PRO A 441 -3.89 46.74 19.28
CA PRO A 441 -4.15 47.40 20.54
C PRO A 441 -5.59 47.93 20.56
N MET A 442 -6.33 47.57 21.61
CA MET A 442 -7.66 48.13 21.91
C MET A 442 -7.64 49.64 22.14
#